data_AF-A0A8J2MMQ0-F1
#
_entry.id   AF-A0A8J2MMQ0-F1
#
_cell.length_a   1.000
_cell.length_b   1.000
_cell.length_c   1.000
_cell.angle_alpha   90.00
_cell.angle_beta   90.00
_cell.angle_gamma   90.00
#
_symmetry.space_group_name_H-M   'P 1'
#
loop_
_entity.id
_entity.type
_entity.pdbx_description
1 polymer ?
#
loop_
_entity_poly.entity_id
_entity_poly.type
_entity_poly.pdbx_seq_one_letter_code
_entity_poly.pdbx_strand_id
1 'polypeptide(L)'
;MGSVQSYDESSPSDDVPKVVKIERSDIPEEYRTVAVSHDVVDQILNLGNSEKESVNDLRKQLAEQREVNLKLHEQIRNLSESKLSLQKTTTGKISTAELQARKEAFDETLERIEKQYFSYHPENVCKVIETDLMECITKNKNKLLNCTSFAADLTKCASDFREKVLKEVSHL
;
A
#
# COMPACT_ATOMS: atom_id res chain seq x y z
N MET A 1 -13.49 40.84 -36.43
CA MET A 1 -12.20 41.09 -37.12
C MET A 1 -11.12 40.50 -36.23
N GLY A 2 -10.42 39.40 -36.48
CA GLY A 2 -10.09 38.67 -37.72
C GLY A 2 -8.57 38.51 -37.79
N SER A 3 -8.04 37.29 -37.60
CA SER A 3 -6.67 36.78 -37.89
C SER A 3 -6.64 35.30 -37.38
N VAL A 4 -6.93 34.26 -38.16
CA VAL A 4 -6.14 33.60 -39.24
C VAL A 4 -4.74 33.19 -38.72
N GLN A 5 -4.62 31.98 -38.14
CA GLN A 5 -4.15 30.72 -38.74
C GLN A 5 -2.65 30.67 -39.11
N SER A 6 -1.91 29.79 -38.45
CA SER A 6 -0.73 29.10 -38.99
C SER A 6 -0.83 27.64 -38.55
N TYR A 7 -1.12 26.81 -39.53
CA TYR A 7 -1.08 25.35 -39.53
C TYR A 7 0.37 24.97 -39.84
N ASP A 8 0.98 24.18 -38.97
CA ASP A 8 2.23 23.49 -39.24
C ASP A 8 1.86 22.10 -39.75
N GLU A 9 1.95 21.90 -41.07
CA GLU A 9 1.73 20.63 -41.75
C GLU A 9 2.93 20.36 -42.66
N SER A 10 3.86 19.52 -42.20
CA SER A 10 4.92 18.79 -42.94
C SER A 10 5.71 17.99 -41.88
N SER A 11 5.69 16.65 -41.78
CA SER A 11 5.71 15.62 -42.81
C SER A 11 5.24 14.27 -42.22
N PRO A 12 4.43 13.47 -42.92
CA PRO A 12 4.14 12.11 -42.51
C PRO A 12 5.18 11.12 -43.08
N SER A 13 5.67 10.24 -42.20
CA SER A 13 6.16 8.88 -42.46
C SER A 13 7.38 8.68 -43.37
N ASP A 14 8.55 8.55 -42.75
CA ASP A 14 9.79 7.98 -43.32
C ASP A 14 9.89 6.45 -43.08
N ASP A 15 8.76 5.74 -43.09
CA ASP A 15 8.69 4.32 -42.71
C ASP A 15 7.76 3.51 -43.62
N VAL A 16 7.83 3.80 -44.93
CA VAL A 16 7.20 2.95 -45.95
C VAL A 16 8.32 2.26 -46.72
N PRO A 17 8.41 0.91 -46.71
CA PRO A 17 9.44 0.21 -47.46
C PRO A 17 9.30 0.54 -48.94
N LYS A 18 10.40 0.95 -49.58
CA LYS A 18 10.47 1.29 -51.01
C LYS A 18 10.15 0.04 -51.83
N VAL A 19 8.89 -0.11 -52.24
CA VAL A 19 8.46 -1.23 -53.07
C VAL A 19 8.97 -1.00 -54.49
N VAL A 20 9.96 -1.80 -54.91
CA VAL A 20 10.44 -1.82 -56.29
C VAL A 20 9.54 -2.76 -57.09
N LYS A 21 8.83 -2.22 -58.09
CA LYS A 21 8.03 -3.02 -59.02
C LYS A 21 8.91 -3.38 -60.22
N ILE A 22 9.16 -4.67 -60.41
CA ILE A 22 9.92 -5.20 -61.55
C ILE A 22 8.91 -5.73 -62.56
N GLU A 23 8.96 -5.24 -63.80
CA GLU A 23 8.11 -5.77 -64.86
C GLU A 23 8.74 -7.01 -65.50
N ARG A 24 7.92 -7.89 -66.10
CA ARG A 24 8.44 -9.13 -66.71
C ARG A 24 9.41 -8.89 -67.87
N SER A 25 9.37 -7.69 -68.46
CA SER A 25 10.32 -7.22 -69.48
C SER A 25 11.71 -6.92 -68.92
N ASP A 26 11.82 -6.67 -67.61
CA ASP A 26 13.06 -6.25 -66.95
C ASP A 26 13.89 -7.44 -66.46
N ILE A 27 13.36 -8.67 -66.61
CA ILE A 27 14.03 -9.91 -66.22
C ILE A 27 14.91 -10.38 -67.40
N PRO A 28 16.24 -10.51 -67.21
CA PRO A 28 17.13 -11.02 -68.25
C PRO A 28 16.75 -12.44 -68.69
N GLU A 29 16.95 -12.76 -69.97
CA GLU A 29 16.52 -14.05 -70.55
C GLU A 29 17.15 -15.25 -69.83
N GLU A 30 18.34 -15.09 -69.28
CA GLU A 30 19.10 -16.10 -68.54
C GLU A 30 18.38 -16.59 -67.28
N TYR A 31 17.50 -15.76 -66.69
CA TYR A 31 16.78 -16.08 -65.45
C TYR A 31 15.32 -16.45 -65.68
N ARG A 32 14.85 -16.47 -66.94
CA ARG A 32 13.44 -16.66 -67.29
C ARG A 32 12.93 -18.08 -66.98
N THR A 33 13.82 -19.06 -66.91
CA THR A 33 13.52 -20.48 -66.67
C THR A 33 13.76 -20.91 -65.22
N VAL A 34 14.29 -20.03 -64.37
CA VAL A 34 14.58 -20.35 -62.97
C VAL A 34 13.31 -20.17 -62.16
N ALA A 35 12.67 -21.27 -61.76
CA ALA A 35 11.52 -21.26 -60.87
C ALA A 35 11.97 -21.41 -59.42
N VAL A 36 11.34 -20.65 -58.51
CA VAL A 36 11.49 -20.83 -57.06
C VAL A 36 10.43 -21.83 -56.59
N SER A 37 10.78 -22.74 -55.68
CA SER A 37 9.82 -23.69 -55.10
C SER A 37 8.69 -22.95 -54.39
N HIS A 38 7.47 -23.46 -54.51
CA HIS A 38 6.27 -22.93 -53.85
C HIS A 38 6.47 -22.87 -52.31
N ASP A 39 7.15 -23.85 -51.73
CA ASP A 39 7.40 -23.91 -50.28
C ASP A 39 8.23 -22.72 -49.77
N VAL A 40 9.17 -22.22 -50.58
CA VAL A 40 10.01 -21.06 -50.22
C VAL A 40 9.21 -19.76 -50.32
N VAL A 41 8.31 -19.66 -51.31
CA VAL A 41 7.40 -18.52 -51.46
C VAL A 41 6.42 -18.45 -50.29
N ASP A 42 5.83 -19.58 -49.92
CA ASP A 42 4.92 -19.67 -48.78
C ASP A 42 5.62 -19.33 -47.46
N GLN A 43 6.87 -19.78 -47.27
CA GLN A 43 7.64 -19.46 -46.08
C GLN A 43 7.89 -17.95 -45.94
N ILE A 44 8.22 -17.25 -47.02
CA ILE A 44 8.47 -15.80 -47.01
C ILE A 44 7.17 -15.02 -46.78
N LEU A 45 6.07 -15.44 -47.40
CA LEU A 45 4.76 -14.82 -47.21
C LEU A 45 4.24 -14.98 -45.77
N ASN A 46 4.48 -16.15 -45.16
CA ASN A 46 4.08 -16.41 -43.78
C ASN A 46 4.98 -15.70 -42.75
N LEU A 47 6.28 -15.53 -43.04
CA LEU A 47 7.21 -14.78 -42.18
C LEU A 47 6.76 -13.33 -42.01
N GLY A 48 6.30 -12.69 -43.09
CA GLY A 48 5.76 -11.32 -43.06
C GLY A 48 4.40 -11.17 -42.36
N ASN A 49 3.66 -12.25 -42.13
CA ASN A 49 2.42 -12.23 -41.35
C ASN A 49 2.67 -12.47 -39.85
N SER A 50 3.60 -13.36 -39.50
CA SER A 50 3.96 -13.62 -38.10
C SER A 50 4.59 -12.40 -37.42
N GLU A 51 5.43 -11.64 -38.14
CA GLU A 51 5.97 -10.37 -37.63
C GLU A 51 4.87 -9.32 -37.42
N LYS A 52 3.89 -9.21 -38.32
CA LYS A 52 2.77 -8.25 -38.19
C LYS A 52 1.86 -8.57 -37.00
N GLU A 53 1.62 -9.84 -36.71
CA GLU A 53 0.87 -10.26 -35.53
C GLU A 53 1.60 -9.88 -34.24
N SER A 54 2.91 -10.17 -34.17
CA SER A 54 3.74 -9.79 -33.02
C SER A 54 3.84 -8.28 -32.81
N VAL A 55 3.95 -7.50 -33.88
CA VAL A 55 4.02 -6.03 -33.85
C VAL A 55 2.68 -5.43 -33.43
N ASN A 56 1.55 -6.01 -33.85
CA ASN A 56 0.23 -5.58 -33.41
C ASN A 56 0.00 -5.88 -31.92
N ASP A 57 0.44 -7.04 -31.44
CA ASP A 57 0.40 -7.38 -30.02
C ASP A 57 1.28 -6.45 -29.18
N LEU A 58 2.49 -6.14 -29.65
CA LEU A 58 3.38 -5.17 -29.00
C LEU A 58 2.78 -3.76 -28.97
N ARG A 59 2.12 -3.32 -30.05
CA ARG A 59 1.41 -2.02 -30.09
C ARG A 59 0.24 -1.98 -29.12
N LYS A 60 -0.51 -3.07 -28.99
CA LYS A 60 -1.61 -3.19 -28.03
C LYS A 60 -1.10 -3.13 -26.60
N GLN A 61 -0.06 -3.91 -26.28
CA GLN A 61 0.57 -3.88 -24.96
C GLN A 61 1.15 -2.50 -24.61
N LEU A 62 1.75 -1.80 -25.60
CA LEU A 62 2.25 -0.45 -25.41
C LEU A 62 1.13 0.55 -25.09
N ALA A 63 -0.03 0.44 -25.75
CA ALA A 63 -1.18 1.29 -25.48
C ALA A 63 -1.75 1.05 -24.07
N GLU A 64 -1.89 -0.22 -23.67
CA GLU A 64 -2.34 -0.61 -22.33
C GLU A 64 -1.37 -0.10 -21.25
N GLN A 65 -0.06 -0.25 -21.46
CA GLN A 65 0.96 0.27 -20.53
C GLN A 65 0.90 1.79 -20.42
N ARG A 66 0.68 2.52 -21.51
CA ARG A 66 0.51 3.99 -21.48
C ARG A 66 -0.71 4.41 -20.68
N GLU A 67 -1.82 3.69 -20.80
CA GLU A 67 -3.03 3.97 -20.03
C GLU A 67 -2.83 3.70 -18.54
N VAL A 68 -2.20 2.59 -18.18
CA VAL A 68 -1.86 2.26 -16.78
C VAL A 68 -0.90 3.29 -16.20
N ASN A 69 0.09 3.73 -16.98
CA ASN A 69 1.06 4.73 -16.55
C ASN A 69 0.39 6.09 -16.30
N LEU A 70 -0.53 6.51 -17.16
CA LEU A 70 -1.35 7.72 -16.95
C LEU A 70 -2.18 7.63 -15.67
N LYS A 71 -2.87 6.50 -15.45
CA LYS A 71 -3.65 6.27 -14.20
C LYS A 71 -2.76 6.29 -12.97
N LEU A 72 -1.58 5.68 -13.01
CA LEU A 72 -0.60 5.71 -11.93
C LEU A 72 -0.09 7.13 -11.67
N HIS A 73 0.20 7.91 -12.71
CA HIS A 73 0.59 9.31 -12.57
C HIS A 73 -0.51 10.15 -11.92
N GLU A 74 -1.78 9.93 -12.28
CA GLU A 74 -2.91 10.60 -11.65
C GLU A 74 -3.08 10.20 -10.18
N GLN A 75 -2.95 8.91 -9.85
CA GLN A 75 -2.96 8.43 -8.47
C GLN A 75 -1.81 9.01 -7.65
N ILE A 76 -0.60 9.04 -8.20
CA ILE A 76 0.57 9.66 -7.56
C ILE A 76 0.32 11.16 -7.35
N ARG A 77 -0.28 11.85 -8.32
CA ARG A 77 -0.64 13.28 -8.20
C ARG A 77 -1.62 13.49 -7.05
N ASN A 78 -2.71 12.73 -7.00
CA ASN A 78 -3.72 12.81 -5.95
C ASN A 78 -3.14 12.50 -4.56
N LEU A 79 -2.27 11.49 -4.46
CA LEU A 79 -1.54 11.17 -3.23
C LEU A 79 -0.54 12.27 -2.85
N SER A 80 0.12 12.89 -3.83
CA SER A 80 1.04 14.00 -3.58
C SER A 80 0.31 15.25 -3.09
N GLU A 81 -0.86 15.57 -3.65
CA GLU A 81 -1.69 16.71 -3.25
C GLU A 81 -2.27 16.54 -1.84
N SER A 82 -2.74 15.33 -1.50
CA SER A 82 -3.19 15.00 -0.15
C SER A 82 -2.05 15.05 0.88
N LYS A 83 -0.85 14.57 0.54
CA LYS A 83 0.35 14.71 1.38
C LYS A 83 0.80 16.16 1.52
N LEU A 84 0.70 16.98 0.47
CA LEU A 84 0.99 18.41 0.50
C LEU A 84 -0.02 19.17 1.36
N SER A 85 -1.28 18.73 1.40
CA SER A 85 -2.30 19.28 2.32
C SER A 85 -1.96 18.96 3.78
N LEU A 86 -1.58 17.71 4.07
CA LEU A 86 -1.10 17.29 5.40
C LEU A 86 0.22 17.95 5.81
N GLN A 87 1.14 18.19 4.87
CA GLN A 87 2.37 18.94 5.14
C GLN A 87 2.11 20.43 5.31
N LYS A 88 1.22 21.06 4.52
CA LYS A 88 0.86 22.48 4.71
C LYS A 88 0.25 22.74 6.09
N THR A 89 -0.48 21.79 6.67
CA THR A 89 -1.01 21.90 8.05
C THR A 89 0.04 21.64 9.14
N THR A 90 1.24 21.14 8.79
CA THR A 90 2.38 20.92 9.70
C THR A 90 3.58 21.86 9.46
N THR A 91 3.72 22.48 8.28
CA THR A 91 4.78 23.45 7.94
C THR A 91 4.30 24.89 7.78
N GLY A 92 2.99 25.15 7.76
CA GLY A 92 2.47 26.49 7.98
C GLY A 92 2.74 26.94 9.42
N LYS A 93 2.94 28.24 9.64
CA LYS A 93 3.00 28.83 10.99
C LYS A 93 1.66 28.54 11.69
N ILE A 94 1.56 27.41 12.39
CA ILE A 94 0.37 27.05 13.15
C ILE A 94 0.17 28.16 14.18
N SER A 95 -0.99 28.81 14.14
CA SER A 95 -1.29 29.85 15.11
C SER A 95 -1.37 29.24 16.51
N THR A 96 -1.04 30.01 17.54
CA THR A 96 -1.14 29.54 18.94
C THR A 96 -2.56 29.08 19.29
N ALA A 97 -3.58 29.71 18.69
CA ALA A 97 -4.98 29.31 18.83
C ALA A 97 -5.27 27.92 18.22
N GLU A 98 -4.65 27.60 17.09
CA GLU A 98 -4.84 26.30 16.44
C GLU A 98 -4.09 25.18 17.17
N LEU A 99 -2.93 25.47 17.77
CA LEU A 99 -2.26 24.55 18.69
C LEU A 99 -3.10 24.29 19.94
N GLN A 100 -3.70 25.35 20.50
CA GLN A 100 -4.56 25.23 21.67
C GLN A 100 -5.81 24.39 21.36
N ALA A 101 -6.45 24.61 20.22
CA ALA A 101 -7.59 23.78 19.78
C ALA A 101 -7.21 22.30 19.59
N ARG A 102 -6.02 22.02 19.03
CA ARG A 102 -5.51 20.64 18.90
C ARG A 102 -5.21 20.01 20.26
N LYS A 103 -4.69 20.79 21.20
CA LYS A 103 -4.45 20.35 22.58
C LYS A 103 -5.77 20.00 23.26
N GLU A 104 -6.78 20.87 23.18
CA GLU A 104 -8.10 20.62 23.77
C GLU A 104 -8.76 19.39 23.18
N ALA A 105 -8.70 19.20 21.87
CA ALA A 105 -9.20 17.99 21.22
C ALA A 105 -8.45 16.73 21.70
N PHE A 106 -7.14 16.82 21.90
CA PHE A 106 -6.34 15.71 22.42
C PHE A 106 -6.70 15.39 23.88
N ASP A 107 -6.81 16.41 24.73
CA ASP A 107 -7.19 16.28 26.14
C ASP A 107 -8.59 15.66 26.27
N GLU A 108 -9.58 16.10 25.46
CA GLU A 108 -10.92 15.49 25.41
C GLU A 108 -10.86 14.01 25.00
N THR A 109 -10.00 13.68 24.04
CA THR A 109 -9.84 12.29 23.56
C THR A 109 -9.23 11.41 24.66
N LEU A 110 -8.25 11.93 25.40
CA LEU A 110 -7.69 11.25 26.56
C LEU A 110 -8.73 11.04 27.65
N GLU A 111 -9.52 12.06 28.01
CA GLU A 111 -10.59 11.92 28.99
C GLU A 111 -11.63 10.87 28.55
N ARG A 112 -11.97 10.82 27.26
CA ARG A 112 -12.88 9.79 26.72
C ARG A 112 -12.29 8.39 26.84
N ILE A 113 -11.01 8.22 26.50
CA ILE A 113 -10.31 6.93 26.63
C ILE A 113 -10.20 6.52 28.10
N GLU A 114 -9.83 7.45 28.98
CA GLU A 114 -9.76 7.23 30.43
C GLU A 114 -11.11 6.78 30.97
N LYS A 115 -12.17 7.51 30.64
CA LYS A 115 -13.53 7.14 31.07
C LYS A 115 -13.99 5.80 30.49
N GLN A 116 -13.63 5.49 29.25
CA GLN A 116 -14.10 4.27 28.59
C GLN A 116 -13.34 3.02 29.00
N TYR A 117 -12.04 3.13 29.26
CA TYR A 117 -11.15 1.97 29.48
C TYR A 117 -10.55 1.91 30.89
N PHE A 118 -10.47 3.03 31.60
CA PHE A 118 -9.81 3.13 32.90
C PHE A 118 -10.77 3.44 34.05
N SER A 119 -12.05 3.74 33.78
CA SER A 119 -13.04 4.00 34.83
C SER A 119 -13.32 2.78 35.72
N TYR A 120 -13.14 1.57 35.21
CA TYR A 120 -13.30 0.35 35.98
C TYR A 120 -11.95 -0.09 36.57
N HIS A 121 -11.74 0.25 37.84
CA HIS A 121 -10.70 -0.38 38.65
C HIS A 121 -11.33 -1.50 39.47
N PRO A 122 -10.99 -2.77 39.21
CA PRO A 122 -11.48 -3.86 40.04
C PRO A 122 -10.97 -3.70 41.48
N GLU A 123 -11.85 -3.96 42.45
CA GLU A 123 -11.49 -3.92 43.87
C GLU A 123 -10.33 -4.90 44.17
N ASN A 124 -9.45 -4.54 45.12
CA ASN A 124 -8.38 -5.43 45.54
C ASN A 124 -8.95 -6.64 46.29
N VAL A 125 -9.20 -7.72 45.54
CA VAL A 125 -9.77 -8.98 46.04
C VAL A 125 -8.83 -9.72 47.00
N CYS A 126 -7.52 -9.44 46.93
CA CYS A 126 -6.50 -10.12 47.74
C CYS A 126 -6.12 -9.35 49.01
N LYS A 127 -6.78 -8.21 49.28
CA LYS A 127 -6.48 -7.31 50.40
C LYS A 127 -6.47 -8.00 51.77
N VAL A 128 -7.33 -8.99 51.98
CA VAL A 128 -7.38 -9.76 53.25
C VAL A 128 -6.09 -10.53 53.44
N ILE A 129 -5.63 -11.25 52.41
CA ILE A 129 -4.40 -12.05 52.44
C ILE A 129 -3.17 -11.14 52.60
N GLU A 130 -3.17 -9.98 51.93
CA GLU A 130 -2.11 -8.97 52.11
C GLU A 130 -2.04 -8.47 53.55
N THR A 131 -3.19 -8.23 54.18
CA THR A 131 -3.26 -7.78 55.57
C THR A 131 -2.73 -8.85 56.53
N ASP A 132 -3.14 -10.10 56.35
CA ASP A 132 -2.69 -11.23 57.17
C ASP A 132 -1.19 -11.52 56.98
N LEU A 133 -0.69 -11.41 55.74
CA LEU A 133 0.75 -11.52 55.44
C LEU A 133 1.55 -10.43 56.16
N MET A 134 1.10 -9.18 56.10
CA MET A 134 1.77 -8.06 56.76
C MET A 134 1.72 -8.20 58.29
N GLU A 135 0.63 -8.70 58.84
CA GLU A 135 0.54 -9.03 60.27
C GLU A 135 1.51 -10.15 60.65
N CYS A 136 1.62 -11.21 59.83
CA CYS A 136 2.56 -12.30 60.04
C CYS A 136 4.01 -11.82 60.03
N ILE A 137 4.40 -11.00 59.04
CA ILE A 137 5.75 -10.43 58.92
C ILE A 137 6.06 -9.55 60.14
N THR A 138 5.09 -8.74 60.57
CA THR A 138 5.26 -7.86 61.73
C THR A 138 5.47 -8.65 63.02
N LYS A 139 4.78 -9.79 63.18
CA LYS A 139 4.94 -10.71 64.32
C LYS A 139 6.21 -11.56 64.23
N ASN A 140 6.69 -11.89 63.04
CA ASN A 140 7.79 -12.83 62.79
C ASN A 140 9.00 -12.19 62.08
N LYS A 141 9.45 -11.01 62.55
CA LYS A 141 10.53 -10.24 61.91
C LYS A 141 11.82 -11.02 61.64
N ASN A 142 12.16 -11.98 62.51
CA ASN A 142 13.38 -12.78 62.41
C ASN A 142 13.15 -14.17 61.78
N LYS A 143 11.91 -14.51 61.41
CA LYS A 143 11.52 -15.82 60.89
C LYS A 143 10.48 -15.69 59.77
N LEU A 144 10.83 -14.95 58.71
CA LEU A 144 9.96 -14.69 57.55
C LEU A 144 9.46 -15.96 56.85
N LEU A 145 10.23 -17.06 56.94
CA LEU A 145 9.85 -18.35 56.38
C LEU A 145 8.54 -18.90 56.98
N ASN A 146 8.17 -18.49 58.20
CA ASN A 146 6.89 -18.89 58.81
C ASN A 146 5.67 -18.27 58.11
N CYS A 147 5.86 -17.21 57.32
CA CYS A 147 4.80 -16.52 56.59
C CYS A 147 4.70 -16.96 55.12
N THR A 148 5.46 -17.98 54.72
CA THR A 148 5.52 -18.45 53.32
C THR A 148 4.19 -19.02 52.81
N SER A 149 3.35 -19.57 53.69
CA SER A 149 2.00 -20.03 53.32
C SER A 149 1.14 -18.88 52.77
N PHE A 150 1.18 -17.71 53.41
CA PHE A 150 0.44 -16.52 52.97
C PHE A 150 0.93 -16.01 51.60
N ALA A 151 2.21 -16.19 51.27
CA ALA A 151 2.74 -15.83 49.96
C ALA A 151 2.19 -16.76 48.85
N ALA A 152 2.01 -18.05 49.14
CA ALA A 152 1.37 -18.99 48.22
C ALA A 152 -0.11 -18.64 48.01
N ASP A 153 -0.83 -18.33 49.09
CA ASP A 153 -2.24 -17.91 49.03
C ASP A 153 -2.42 -16.59 48.27
N LEU A 154 -1.52 -15.63 48.47
CA LEU A 154 -1.54 -14.35 47.74
C LEU A 154 -1.28 -14.56 46.25
N THR A 155 -0.30 -15.41 45.91
CA THR A 155 0.02 -15.74 44.51
C THR A 155 -1.17 -16.40 43.83
N LYS A 156 -1.85 -17.32 44.52
CA LYS A 156 -3.06 -17.98 44.02
C LYS A 156 -4.21 -16.99 43.84
N CYS A 157 -4.46 -16.13 44.82
CA CYS A 157 -5.49 -15.10 44.71
C CYS A 157 -5.24 -14.17 43.51
N ALA A 158 -3.99 -13.75 43.30
CA ALA A 158 -3.61 -12.92 42.17
C ALA A 158 -3.77 -13.65 40.82
N SER A 159 -3.44 -14.95 40.74
CA SER A 159 -3.63 -15.74 39.52
C SER A 159 -5.11 -15.94 39.19
N ASP A 160 -5.93 -16.29 40.18
CA ASP A 160 -7.37 -16.55 40.02
C ASP A 160 -8.08 -15.26 39.59
N PHE A 161 -7.71 -14.14 40.19
CA PHE A 161 -8.21 -12.83 39.81
C PHE A 161 -7.81 -12.44 38.37
N ARG A 162 -6.55 -12.65 38.00
CA ARG A 162 -6.07 -12.42 36.63
C ARG A 162 -6.85 -13.25 35.61
N GLU A 163 -7.09 -14.52 35.90
CA GLU A 163 -7.87 -15.40 35.03
C GLU A 163 -9.31 -14.90 34.87
N LYS A 164 -9.93 -14.44 35.95
CA LYS A 164 -11.29 -13.88 35.92
C LYS A 164 -11.36 -12.61 35.06
N VAL A 165 -10.43 -11.68 35.25
CA VAL A 165 -10.37 -10.44 34.44
C VAL A 165 -10.15 -10.77 32.96
N LEU A 166 -9.23 -11.68 32.63
CA LEU A 166 -8.97 -12.06 31.24
C LEU A 166 -10.19 -12.70 30.56
N LYS A 167 -10.98 -13.50 31.30
CA LYS A 167 -12.23 -14.09 30.77
C LYS A 167 -13.31 -13.03 30.52
N GLU A 168 -13.49 -12.09 31.44
CA GLU A 168 -14.47 -11.00 31.29
C GLU A 168 -14.13 -10.06 30.12
N VAL A 169 -12.84 -9.76 29.88
CA VAL A 169 -12.38 -8.91 28.76
C VAL A 169 -12.64 -9.57 27.40
N SER A 170 -12.58 -10.89 27.29
CA SER A 170 -12.86 -11.61 26.02
C SER A 170 -14.34 -11.60 25.60
N HIS A 171 -15.25 -11.12 26.45
CA HIS A 171 -16.69 -11.05 26.17
C HIS A 171 -17.22 -9.63 25.91
N LEU A 172 -16.34 -8.61 25.92
CA LEU A 172 -16.61 -7.22 25.55
C LEU A 172 -16.03 -6.91 24.16
#